data_AF-A0A538QA47-F1
#
_entry.id   AF-A0A538QA47-F1
#
_cell.length_a   1.000
_cell.length_b   1.000
_cell.length_c   1.000
_cell.angle_alpha   90.00
_cell.angle_beta   90.00
_cell.angle_gamma   90.00
#
_symmetry.space_group_name_H-M   'P 1'
#
loop_
_entity.id
_entity.type
_entity.pdbx_description
1 polymer ?
#
loop_
_entity_poly.entity_id
_entity_poly.type
_entity_poly.pdbx_seq_one_letter_code
_entity_poly.pdbx_strand_id
1 'polypeptide(L)'
;MPSASNKYFDAPAPAPEHPRIRAWGSYRKNPEVDHVELEIRRNREGLTFLPTRMFVTFYRADGEIFRGPDEAEWELELDDWLVKEHVRAKDEDNEKLRFSLRLKVAMRPIAARFGDGYFNSVLVYLLRKGPFANHSALAETLGSIHEYEAAGGSRLDCEELIDHELGVAAQALMGLYADRTVAEDILAGAITQYLDDRFHVTDRRLLGLG
;
A
#
# COMPACT_ATOMS: atom_id res chain seq x y z
N MET A 1 -48.32 22.49 -10.54
CA MET A 1 -47.06 22.19 -11.28
C MET A 1 -46.39 21.04 -10.57
N PRO A 2 -45.93 19.98 -11.26
CA PRO A 2 -45.14 18.94 -10.61
C PRO A 2 -43.81 19.56 -10.18
N SER A 3 -43.47 19.45 -8.89
CA SER A 3 -42.14 19.78 -8.39
C SER A 3 -41.13 18.92 -9.14
N ALA A 4 -40.20 19.54 -9.87
CA ALA A 4 -39.04 18.83 -10.39
C ALA A 4 -38.35 18.14 -9.20
N SER A 5 -38.27 16.81 -9.21
CA SER A 5 -37.55 16.11 -8.15
C SER A 5 -36.10 16.56 -8.21
N ASN A 6 -35.57 16.95 -7.05
CA ASN A 6 -34.19 17.39 -6.98
C ASN A 6 -33.30 16.14 -7.05
N LYS A 7 -32.69 15.94 -8.22
CA LYS A 7 -31.82 14.80 -8.53
C LYS A 7 -30.65 14.55 -7.57
N TYR A 8 -30.31 15.53 -6.72
CA TYR A 8 -29.27 15.38 -5.69
C TYR A 8 -29.76 14.63 -4.44
N PHE A 9 -31.07 14.39 -4.31
CA PHE A 9 -31.67 13.58 -3.24
C PHE A 9 -32.04 12.17 -3.72
N ASP A 10 -31.84 11.87 -5.00
CA ASP A 10 -31.94 10.51 -5.51
C ASP A 10 -30.69 9.72 -5.10
N ALA A 11 -30.80 8.40 -5.00
CA ALA A 11 -29.65 7.55 -4.76
C ALA A 11 -28.59 7.83 -5.85
N PRO A 12 -27.33 8.16 -5.48
CA PRO A 12 -26.33 8.53 -6.46
C PRO A 12 -26.09 7.35 -7.41
N ALA A 13 -25.99 7.64 -8.71
CA ALA A 13 -25.51 6.67 -9.67
C ALA A 13 -24.10 6.20 -9.26
N PRO A 14 -23.71 4.95 -9.56
CA PRO A 14 -22.35 4.49 -9.34
C PRO A 14 -21.34 5.45 -9.98
N ALA A 15 -20.23 5.70 -9.29
CA ALA A 15 -19.16 6.50 -9.86
C ALA A 15 -18.68 5.85 -11.18
N PRO A 16 -18.40 6.65 -12.23
CA PRO A 16 -17.87 6.11 -13.47
C PRO A 16 -16.48 5.50 -13.22
N GLU A 17 -16.25 4.33 -13.81
CA GLU A 17 -14.95 3.64 -13.75
C GLU A 17 -13.81 4.53 -14.25
N HIS A 18 -12.68 4.49 -13.54
CA HIS A 18 -11.51 5.29 -13.88
C HIS A 18 -11.10 5.10 -15.36
N PRO A 19 -10.92 6.17 -16.16
CA PRO A 19 -10.62 6.05 -17.59
C PRO A 19 -9.38 5.19 -17.92
N ARG A 20 -8.36 5.24 -17.06
CA ARG A 20 -7.14 4.40 -17.19
C ARG A 20 -7.43 2.92 -16.99
N ILE A 21 -8.29 2.54 -16.04
CA ILE A 21 -8.67 1.14 -15.83
C ILE A 21 -9.31 0.58 -17.10
N ARG A 22 -10.20 1.35 -17.75
CA ARG A 22 -10.78 0.96 -19.04
C ARG A 22 -9.74 0.78 -20.14
N ALA A 23 -8.80 1.73 -20.25
CA ALA A 23 -7.74 1.66 -21.25
C ALA A 23 -6.81 0.46 -21.02
N TRP A 24 -6.31 0.29 -19.79
CA TRP A 24 -5.44 -0.82 -19.40
C TRP A 24 -6.13 -2.18 -19.55
N GLY A 25 -7.41 -2.28 -19.18
CA GLY A 25 -8.20 -3.48 -19.42
C GLY A 25 -8.37 -3.80 -20.91
N SER A 26 -8.44 -2.79 -21.78
CA SER A 26 -8.44 -3.02 -23.23
C SER A 26 -7.08 -3.48 -23.75
N TYR A 27 -5.98 -2.93 -23.24
CA TYR A 27 -4.62 -3.34 -23.64
C TYR A 27 -4.30 -4.75 -23.17
N ARG A 28 -4.63 -5.08 -21.91
CA ARG A 28 -4.41 -6.40 -21.31
C ARG A 28 -5.11 -7.53 -22.08
N LYS A 29 -6.27 -7.26 -22.68
CA LYS A 29 -7.04 -8.22 -23.48
C LYS A 29 -6.50 -8.40 -24.91
N ASN A 30 -5.51 -7.60 -25.33
CA ASN A 30 -4.91 -7.76 -26.64
C ASN A 30 -4.07 -9.05 -26.67
N PRO A 31 -4.22 -9.92 -27.68
CA PRO A 31 -3.49 -11.18 -27.76
C PRO A 31 -1.97 -11.03 -27.95
N GLU A 32 -1.48 -9.85 -28.34
CA GLU A 32 -0.04 -9.54 -28.38
C GLU A 32 0.56 -9.30 -26.98
N VAL A 33 -0.27 -9.04 -25.97
CA VAL A 33 0.21 -8.80 -24.60
C VAL A 33 0.38 -10.11 -23.85
N ASP A 34 1.61 -10.37 -23.43
CA ASP A 34 1.98 -11.51 -22.60
C ASP A 34 1.83 -11.17 -21.11
N HIS A 35 2.57 -10.18 -20.63
CA HIS A 35 2.54 -9.73 -19.24
C HIS A 35 2.48 -8.21 -19.10
N VAL A 36 2.15 -7.77 -17.90
CA VAL A 36 2.14 -6.37 -17.49
C VAL A 36 3.04 -6.24 -16.29
N GLU A 37 3.79 -5.15 -16.25
CA GLU A 37 4.66 -4.80 -15.14
C GLU A 37 4.26 -3.43 -14.58
N LEU A 38 4.33 -3.31 -13.27
CA LEU A 38 4.18 -2.05 -12.55
C LEU A 38 5.54 -1.57 -12.03
N GLU A 39 5.86 -0.31 -12.25
CA GLU A 39 6.93 0.37 -11.53
C GLU A 39 6.37 1.55 -10.74
N ILE A 40 6.66 1.61 -9.45
CA ILE A 40 6.35 2.74 -8.57
C ILE A 40 7.64 3.51 -8.32
N ARG A 41 7.59 4.83 -8.51
CA ARG A 41 8.70 5.73 -8.17
C ARG A 41 8.24 6.74 -7.14
N ARG A 42 8.98 6.81 -6.04
CA ARG A 42 8.79 7.79 -4.97
C ARG A 42 10.11 8.50 -4.72
N ASN A 43 10.34 9.54 -5.50
CA ASN A 43 11.60 10.28 -5.47
C ASN A 43 11.63 11.22 -4.27
N ARG A 44 12.74 11.20 -3.53
CA ARG A 44 12.99 12.08 -2.40
C ARG A 44 13.46 13.45 -2.89
N GLU A 45 12.91 14.51 -2.31
CA GLU A 45 13.32 15.89 -2.51
C GLU A 45 13.60 16.52 -1.13
N GLY A 46 14.88 16.54 -0.77
CA GLY A 46 15.33 16.95 0.57
C GLY A 46 14.81 16.03 1.69
N LEU A 47 14.03 16.59 2.61
CA LEU A 47 13.36 15.86 3.69
C LEU A 47 11.91 15.44 3.34
N THR A 48 11.50 15.66 2.09
CA THR A 48 10.15 15.32 1.63
C THR A 48 10.21 14.38 0.42
N PHE A 49 9.06 13.93 -0.04
CA PHE A 49 8.94 13.14 -1.25
C PHE A 49 8.07 13.88 -2.26
N LEU A 50 8.45 13.79 -3.54
CA LEU A 50 7.58 14.13 -4.65
C LEU A 50 6.34 13.21 -4.64
N PRO A 51 5.24 13.62 -5.30
CA PRO A 51 4.09 12.73 -5.51
C PRO A 51 4.53 11.37 -6.04
N THR A 52 4.02 10.30 -5.43
CA THR A 52 4.36 8.94 -5.86
C THR A 52 3.73 8.71 -7.23
N ARG A 53 4.55 8.26 -8.19
CA ARG A 53 4.14 7.98 -9.57
C ARG A 53 4.14 6.46 -9.79
N MET A 54 3.20 6.00 -10.60
CA MET A 54 3.19 4.63 -11.13
C MET A 54 3.37 4.64 -12.65
N PHE A 55 4.07 3.64 -13.15
CA PHE A 55 4.39 3.42 -14.55
C PHE A 55 3.95 2.01 -14.90
N VAL A 56 2.97 1.88 -15.80
CA VAL A 56 2.45 0.57 -16.21
C VAL A 56 2.94 0.27 -17.62
N THR A 57 3.61 -0.87 -17.78
CA THR A 57 4.17 -1.31 -19.06
C THR A 57 3.59 -2.66 -19.46
N PHE A 58 3.14 -2.77 -20.70
CA PHE A 58 2.58 -3.98 -21.30
C PHE A 58 3.63 -4.55 -22.25
N TYR A 59 3.97 -5.82 -22.07
CA TYR A 59 5.02 -6.50 -22.82
C TYR A 59 4.44 -7.57 -23.73
N ARG A 60 5.12 -7.78 -24.86
CA ARG A 60 4.96 -8.93 -25.75
C ARG A 60 5.76 -10.12 -25.23
N ALA A 61 5.48 -11.30 -25.80
CA ALA A 61 6.17 -12.54 -25.44
C ALA A 61 7.68 -12.55 -25.79
N ASP A 62 8.10 -11.71 -26.73
CA ASP A 62 9.52 -11.51 -27.08
C ASP A 62 10.24 -10.52 -26.14
N GLY A 63 9.53 -9.96 -25.16
CA GLY A 63 10.04 -8.95 -24.24
C GLY A 63 10.00 -7.52 -24.79
N GLU A 64 9.52 -7.29 -26.02
CA GLU A 64 9.31 -5.93 -26.52
C GLU A 64 8.13 -5.26 -25.82
N ILE A 65 8.20 -3.94 -25.69
CA ILE A 65 7.11 -3.15 -25.15
C ILE A 65 5.99 -3.08 -26.19
N PHE A 66 4.83 -3.67 -25.86
CA PHE A 66 3.60 -3.48 -26.61
C PHE A 66 3.06 -2.06 -26.38
N ARG A 67 3.04 -1.61 -25.12
CA ARG A 67 2.57 -0.29 -24.72
C ARG A 67 3.19 0.17 -23.40
N GLY A 68 3.49 1.45 -23.31
CA GLY A 68 3.96 2.10 -22.08
C GLY A 68 5.40 2.59 -22.17
N PRO A 69 5.98 3.05 -21.04
CA PRO A 69 5.32 3.17 -19.74
C PRO A 69 4.19 4.20 -19.78
N ASP A 70 3.01 3.83 -19.28
CA ASP A 70 1.91 4.77 -19.05
C ASP A 70 2.02 5.32 -17.63
N GLU A 71 2.25 6.63 -17.50
CA GLU A 71 2.49 7.31 -16.23
C GLU A 71 1.19 7.84 -15.62
N ALA A 72 1.01 7.60 -14.32
CA ALA A 72 -0.05 8.21 -13.50
C ALA A 72 0.48 8.55 -12.09
N GLU A 73 -0.26 9.38 -11.36
CA GLU A 73 -0.09 9.44 -9.90
C GLU A 73 -0.55 8.12 -9.30
N TRP A 74 0.10 7.71 -8.19
CA TRP A 74 -0.32 6.52 -7.49
C TRP A 74 -1.66 6.79 -6.79
N GLU A 75 -2.68 6.05 -7.18
CA GLU A 75 -4.03 6.08 -6.62
C GLU A 75 -4.44 4.67 -6.23
N LEU A 76 -5.12 4.53 -5.08
CA LEU A 76 -5.53 3.22 -4.57
C LEU A 76 -6.45 2.49 -5.56
N GLU A 77 -7.36 3.20 -6.23
CA GLU A 77 -8.29 2.61 -7.20
C GLU A 77 -7.55 1.97 -8.39
N LEU A 78 -6.52 2.64 -8.91
CA LEU A 78 -5.67 2.11 -9.98
C LEU A 78 -4.86 0.89 -9.51
N ASP A 79 -4.32 0.98 -8.30
CA ASP A 79 -3.51 -0.09 -7.72
C ASP A 79 -4.35 -1.34 -7.38
N ASP A 80 -5.57 -1.16 -6.88
CA ASP A 80 -6.54 -2.23 -6.63
C ASP A 80 -6.86 -3.01 -7.90
N TRP A 81 -7.06 -2.30 -9.03
CA TRP A 81 -7.25 -2.94 -10.31
C TRP A 81 -6.03 -3.77 -10.72
N LEU A 82 -4.82 -3.21 -10.58
CA LEU A 82 -3.58 -3.92 -10.90
C LEU A 82 -3.40 -5.19 -10.05
N VAL A 83 -3.68 -5.14 -8.73
CA VAL A 83 -3.62 -6.32 -7.85
C VAL A 83 -4.64 -7.36 -8.31
N LYS A 84 -5.87 -6.94 -8.61
CA LYS A 84 -6.96 -7.83 -9.07
C LYS A 84 -6.63 -8.52 -10.38
N GLU A 85 -5.92 -7.84 -11.29
CA GLU A 85 -5.46 -8.41 -12.56
C GLU A 85 -4.13 -9.17 -12.44
N HIS A 86 -3.70 -9.46 -11.21
CA HIS A 86 -2.46 -10.17 -10.88
C HIS A 86 -1.20 -9.53 -11.48
N VAL A 87 -1.18 -8.20 -11.62
CA VAL A 87 -0.01 -7.45 -12.07
C VAL A 87 0.96 -7.26 -10.91
N ARG A 88 2.16 -7.81 -11.06
CA ARG A 88 3.27 -7.63 -10.12
C ARG A 88 4.02 -6.35 -10.43
N ALA A 89 4.65 -5.80 -9.41
CA ALA A 89 5.68 -4.79 -9.57
C ALA A 89 6.94 -5.41 -10.19
N LYS A 90 7.77 -4.56 -10.77
CA LYS A 90 8.99 -4.93 -11.52
C LYS A 90 9.99 -5.76 -10.70
N ASP A 91 9.99 -5.58 -9.39
CA ASP A 91 10.87 -6.27 -8.45
C ASP A 91 10.26 -6.27 -7.04
N GLU A 92 10.86 -7.04 -6.13
CA GLU A 92 10.39 -7.18 -4.75
C GLU A 92 10.49 -5.88 -3.95
N ASP A 93 11.49 -5.04 -4.21
CA ASP A 93 11.63 -3.74 -3.54
C ASP A 93 10.50 -2.78 -3.95
N ASN A 94 10.09 -2.85 -5.21
CA ASN A 94 8.96 -2.12 -5.73
C ASN A 94 7.62 -2.66 -5.20
N GLU A 95 7.50 -3.97 -5.00
CA GLU A 95 6.32 -4.56 -4.34
C GLU A 95 6.25 -4.16 -2.86
N LYS A 96 7.40 -4.11 -2.15
CA LYS A 96 7.50 -3.59 -0.78
C LYS A 96 7.02 -2.13 -0.70
N LEU A 97 7.43 -1.29 -1.67
CA LEU A 97 6.96 0.08 -1.79
C LEU A 97 5.45 0.17 -2.10
N ARG A 98 4.96 -0.65 -3.04
CA ARG A 98 3.53 -0.72 -3.36
C ARG A 98 2.71 -1.02 -2.13
N PHE A 99 3.06 -2.07 -1.40
CA PHE A 99 2.30 -2.50 -0.24
C PHE A 99 2.48 -1.56 0.95
N SER A 100 3.60 -0.85 1.10
CA SER A 100 3.74 0.18 2.13
C SER A 100 2.79 1.36 1.89
N LEU A 101 2.57 1.75 0.63
CA LEU A 101 1.58 2.76 0.25
C LEU A 101 0.15 2.29 0.51
N ARG A 102 -0.18 1.02 0.18
CA ARG A 102 -1.48 0.42 0.50
C ARG A 102 -1.74 0.42 2.01
N LEU A 103 -0.76 -0.02 2.82
CA LEU A 103 -0.84 0.03 4.28
C LEU A 103 -1.06 1.45 4.80
N LYS A 104 -0.37 2.45 4.22
CA LYS A 104 -0.55 3.85 4.60
C LYS A 104 -1.98 4.34 4.37
N VAL A 105 -2.67 3.89 3.33
CA VAL A 105 -4.07 4.23 3.09
C VAL A 105 -5.00 3.46 4.03
N ALA A 106 -4.78 2.15 4.19
CA ALA A 106 -5.58 1.25 5.03
C ALA A 106 -5.54 1.62 6.52
N MET A 107 -4.38 2.02 7.03
CA MET A 107 -4.18 2.34 8.45
C MET A 107 -4.71 3.72 8.83
N ARG A 108 -4.87 4.64 7.87
CA ARG A 108 -5.34 6.01 8.10
C ARG A 108 -6.71 6.08 8.81
N PRO A 109 -7.77 5.38 8.37
CA PRO A 109 -9.05 5.41 9.09
C PRO A 109 -8.98 4.85 10.51
N ILE A 110 -8.11 3.86 10.76
CA ILE A 110 -7.90 3.31 12.11
C ILE A 110 -7.24 4.38 12.99
N ALA A 111 -6.16 5.00 12.51
CA ALA A 111 -5.49 6.07 13.23
C ALA A 111 -6.42 7.26 13.51
N ALA A 112 -7.26 7.64 12.54
CA ALA A 112 -8.26 8.70 12.71
C ALA A 112 -9.32 8.34 13.77
N ARG A 113 -9.71 7.07 13.86
CA ARG A 113 -10.73 6.59 14.81
C ARG A 113 -10.23 6.58 16.25
N PHE A 114 -9.00 6.13 16.50
CA PHE A 114 -8.46 5.95 17.85
C PHE A 114 -7.51 7.08 18.31
N GLY A 115 -7.07 7.92 17.38
CA GLY A 115 -6.06 8.96 17.62
C GLY A 115 -4.65 8.43 17.38
N ASP A 116 -3.80 9.27 16.77
CA ASP A 116 -2.48 8.87 16.28
C ASP A 116 -1.55 8.30 17.37
N GLY A 117 -1.52 8.92 18.55
CA GLY A 117 -0.66 8.45 19.65
C GLY A 117 -1.06 7.08 20.15
N TYR A 118 -2.37 6.85 20.33
CA TYR A 118 -2.89 5.56 20.78
C TYR A 118 -2.67 4.47 19.72
N PHE A 119 -3.02 4.76 18.46
CA PHE A 119 -2.77 3.87 17.33
C PHE A 119 -1.28 3.48 17.22
N ASN A 120 -0.37 4.44 17.36
CA ASN A 120 1.07 4.20 17.30
C ASN A 120 1.54 3.22 18.38
N SER A 121 1.09 3.43 19.62
CA SER A 121 1.40 2.54 20.73
C SER A 121 0.90 1.12 20.48
N VAL A 122 -0.35 0.97 20.02
CA VAL A 122 -0.93 -0.35 19.72
C VAL A 122 -0.19 -1.03 18.56
N LEU A 123 0.08 -0.31 17.47
CA LEU A 123 0.80 -0.82 16.31
C LEU A 123 2.20 -1.34 16.69
N VAL A 124 2.97 -0.55 17.45
CA VAL A 124 4.32 -0.94 17.88
C VAL A 124 4.26 -2.15 18.81
N TYR A 125 3.34 -2.17 19.76
CA TYR A 125 3.12 -3.30 20.65
C TYR A 125 2.80 -4.59 19.87
N LEU A 126 1.84 -4.50 18.95
CA LEU A 126 1.41 -5.62 18.12
C LEU A 126 2.55 -6.17 17.26
N LEU A 127 3.29 -5.29 16.57
CA LEU A 127 4.39 -5.72 15.69
C LEU A 127 5.58 -6.33 16.47
N ARG A 128 5.86 -5.87 17.69
CA ARG A 128 6.89 -6.46 18.56
C ARG A 128 6.52 -7.83 19.11
N LYS A 129 5.22 -8.13 19.21
CA LYS A 129 4.70 -9.43 19.68
C LYS A 129 4.24 -10.34 18.54
N GLY A 130 4.19 -9.81 17.32
CA GLY A 130 3.65 -10.47 16.15
C GLY A 130 4.64 -11.39 15.43
N PRO A 131 4.20 -12.02 14.33
CA PRO A 131 4.98 -13.04 13.61
C PRO A 131 6.23 -12.50 12.93
N PHE A 132 6.29 -11.20 12.63
CA PHE A 132 7.43 -10.57 11.97
C PHE A 132 8.45 -9.94 12.93
N ALA A 133 8.28 -10.11 14.24
CA ALA A 133 9.13 -9.45 15.24
C ALA A 133 10.64 -9.76 15.11
N ASN A 134 10.98 -10.93 14.54
CA ASN A 134 12.36 -11.36 14.31
C ASN A 134 12.87 -11.10 12.88
N HIS A 135 12.05 -10.52 11.99
CA HIS A 135 12.52 -10.09 10.68
C HIS A 135 13.51 -8.94 10.86
N SER A 136 14.73 -9.08 10.31
CA SER A 136 15.87 -8.24 10.69
C SER A 136 15.62 -6.74 10.46
N ALA A 137 15.09 -6.38 9.28
CA ALA A 137 14.83 -4.99 8.92
C ALA A 137 13.72 -4.37 9.77
N LEU A 138 12.67 -5.16 10.06
CA LEU A 138 11.57 -4.72 10.91
C LEU A 138 12.03 -4.55 12.37
N ALA A 139 12.79 -5.51 12.89
CA ALA A 139 13.34 -5.47 14.24
C ALA A 139 14.24 -4.25 14.46
N GLU A 140 15.10 -3.93 13.49
CA GLU A 140 15.96 -2.74 13.54
C GLU A 140 15.14 -1.44 13.57
N THR A 141 14.14 -1.32 12.70
CA THR A 141 13.24 -0.17 12.64
C THR A 141 12.45 -0.02 13.95
N LEU A 142 11.88 -1.10 14.48
CA LEU A 142 11.17 -1.11 15.75
C LEU A 142 12.08 -0.77 16.94
N GLY A 143 13.37 -1.13 16.89
CA GLY A 143 14.35 -0.76 17.90
C GLY A 143 14.62 0.74 17.96
N SER A 144 14.40 1.44 16.85
CA SER A 144 14.57 2.90 16.74
C SER A 144 13.33 3.70 17.18
N ILE A 145 12.23 3.01 17.52
CA ILE A 145 10.96 3.60 17.94
C ILE A 145 10.79 3.46 19.46
N HIS A 146 10.63 4.58 20.15
CA HIS A 146 10.32 4.58 21.58
C HIS A 146 8.85 4.25 21.83
N GLU A 147 8.59 3.41 22.83
CA GLU A 147 7.25 2.96 23.19
C GLU A 147 6.64 3.88 24.24
N TYR A 148 5.36 4.17 24.07
CA TYR A 148 4.50 4.67 25.14
C TYR A 148 3.42 3.61 25.38
N GLU A 149 3.18 3.20 26.63
CA GLU A 149 2.14 2.22 26.93
C GLU A 149 0.77 2.77 26.51
N ALA A 150 0.03 1.99 25.70
CA ALA A 150 -1.37 2.26 25.43
C ALA A 150 -2.20 1.92 26.68
N ALA A 151 -2.52 2.90 27.51
CA ALA A 151 -3.46 2.74 28.61
C ALA A 151 -4.91 2.77 28.08
N GLY A 152 -5.71 1.72 28.33
CA GLY A 152 -7.17 1.76 28.11
C GLY A 152 -7.81 0.48 27.56
N GLY A 153 -9.13 0.36 27.72
CA GLY A 153 -9.91 -0.84 27.38
C GLY A 153 -10.21 -1.07 25.90
N SER A 154 -9.94 -0.11 25.01
CA SER A 154 -10.18 -0.20 23.56
C SER A 154 -9.01 -0.80 22.75
N ARG A 155 -8.04 -1.42 23.43
CA ARG A 155 -6.79 -1.90 22.80
C ARG A 155 -7.07 -3.01 21.81
N LEU A 156 -7.90 -3.97 22.24
CA LEU A 156 -8.29 -5.13 21.44
C LEU A 156 -8.98 -4.71 20.14
N ASP A 157 -9.92 -3.77 20.19
CA ASP A 157 -10.59 -3.27 18.97
C ASP A 157 -9.61 -2.65 17.96
N CYS A 158 -8.58 -1.94 18.45
CA CYS A 158 -7.55 -1.36 17.59
C CYS A 158 -6.60 -2.43 17.04
N GLU A 159 -6.21 -3.41 17.87
CA GLU A 159 -5.39 -4.56 17.46
C GLU A 159 -6.09 -5.35 16.35
N GLU A 160 -7.37 -5.69 16.54
CA GLU A 160 -8.17 -6.46 15.58
C GLU A 160 -8.27 -5.77 14.21
N LEU A 161 -8.43 -4.44 14.19
CA LEU A 161 -8.46 -3.69 12.93
C LEU A 161 -7.09 -3.62 12.25
N ILE A 162 -6.01 -3.48 13.02
CA ILE A 162 -4.64 -3.51 12.46
C ILE A 162 -4.34 -4.91 11.89
N ASP A 163 -4.62 -5.96 12.65
CA ASP A 163 -4.44 -7.35 12.20
C ASP A 163 -5.28 -7.67 10.97
N HIS A 164 -6.51 -7.14 10.90
CA HIS A 164 -7.35 -7.27 9.72
C HIS A 164 -6.69 -6.70 8.47
N GLU A 165 -6.21 -5.45 8.52
CA GLU A 165 -5.58 -4.81 7.36
C GLU A 165 -4.24 -5.47 6.96
N LEU A 166 -3.45 -5.93 7.94
CA LEU A 166 -2.27 -6.73 7.67
C LEU A 166 -2.62 -8.07 7.01
N GLY A 167 -3.71 -8.71 7.45
CA GLY A 167 -4.26 -9.92 6.85
C GLY A 167 -4.73 -9.71 5.42
N VAL A 168 -5.43 -8.61 5.13
CA VAL A 168 -5.86 -8.22 3.78
C VAL A 168 -4.65 -8.04 2.86
N ALA A 169 -3.61 -7.34 3.33
CA ALA A 169 -2.36 -7.18 2.59
C ALA A 169 -1.67 -8.52 2.31
N ALA A 170 -1.60 -9.41 3.32
CA ALA A 170 -1.04 -10.75 3.15
C ALA A 170 -1.80 -11.58 2.12
N GLN A 171 -3.14 -11.56 2.13
CA GLN A 171 -3.96 -12.28 1.16
C GLN A 171 -3.77 -11.76 -0.27
N ALA A 172 -3.67 -10.44 -0.43
CA ALA A 172 -3.37 -9.84 -1.74
C ALA A 172 -2.00 -10.28 -2.26
N LEU A 173 -0.97 -10.33 -1.40
CA LEU A 173 0.36 -10.85 -1.77
C LEU A 173 0.33 -12.34 -2.13
N MET A 174 -0.42 -13.17 -1.39
CA MET A 174 -0.61 -14.58 -1.75
C MET A 174 -1.36 -14.77 -3.08
N GLY A 175 -2.19 -13.80 -3.49
CA GLY A 175 -2.79 -13.77 -4.82
C GLY A 175 -1.80 -13.40 -5.94
N LEU A 176 -0.73 -12.68 -5.62
CA LEU A 176 0.31 -12.30 -6.57
C LEU A 176 1.45 -13.32 -6.65
N TYR A 177 1.82 -13.93 -5.52
CA TYR A 177 2.97 -14.82 -5.39
C TYR A 177 2.55 -16.20 -4.89
N ALA A 178 3.01 -17.24 -5.59
CA ALA A 178 2.78 -18.62 -5.16
C ALA A 178 3.65 -19.02 -3.94
N ASP A 179 4.81 -18.39 -3.78
CA ASP A 179 5.72 -18.65 -2.66
C ASP A 179 5.36 -17.77 -1.46
N ARG A 180 4.94 -18.43 -0.38
CA ARG A 180 4.61 -17.79 0.89
C ARG A 180 5.80 -17.05 1.51
N THR A 181 7.01 -17.57 1.37
CA THR A 181 8.23 -16.96 1.93
C THR A 181 8.48 -15.59 1.30
N VAL A 182 8.30 -15.49 -0.01
CA VAL A 182 8.42 -14.24 -0.77
C VAL A 182 7.33 -13.25 -0.34
N ALA A 183 6.07 -13.71 -0.22
CA ALA A 183 4.98 -12.87 0.24
C ALA A 183 5.21 -12.35 1.69
N GLU A 184 5.72 -13.19 2.58
CA GLU A 184 6.07 -12.82 3.95
C GLU A 184 7.21 -11.78 4.01
N ASP A 185 8.26 -11.93 3.18
CA ASP A 185 9.35 -10.95 3.11
C ASP A 185 8.89 -9.60 2.54
N ILE A 186 8.06 -9.62 1.49
CA ILE A 186 7.49 -8.40 0.92
C ILE A 186 6.61 -7.69 1.95
N LEU A 187 5.77 -8.42 2.69
CA LEU A 187 4.92 -7.83 3.73
C LEU A 187 5.76 -7.24 4.86
N ALA A 188 6.78 -7.96 5.35
CA ALA A 188 7.68 -7.45 6.38
C ALA A 188 8.42 -6.18 5.92
N GLY A 189 8.90 -6.16 4.67
CA GLY A 189 9.52 -4.99 4.07
C GLY A 189 8.56 -3.81 3.92
N ALA A 190 7.32 -4.07 3.51
CA ALA A 190 6.27 -3.05 3.41
C ALA A 190 5.91 -2.44 4.76
N ILE A 191 5.77 -3.27 5.81
CA ILE A 191 5.56 -2.81 7.19
C ILE A 191 6.75 -1.96 7.64
N THR A 192 7.98 -2.40 7.34
CA THR A 192 9.20 -1.66 7.70
C THR A 192 9.21 -0.27 7.07
N GLN A 193 8.95 -0.15 5.76
CA GLN A 193 8.86 1.15 5.08
C GLN A 193 7.70 2.01 5.61
N TYR A 194 6.55 1.40 5.92
CA TYR A 194 5.43 2.12 6.52
C TYR A 194 5.78 2.71 7.90
N LEU A 195 6.49 1.95 8.74
CA LEU A 195 6.96 2.44 10.04
C LEU A 195 8.03 3.53 9.88
N ASP A 196 8.96 3.37 8.95
CA ASP A 196 9.99 4.38 8.65
C ASP A 196 9.35 5.72 8.29
N ASP A 197 8.37 5.70 7.38
CA ASP A 197 7.57 6.87 7.00
C ASP A 197 6.80 7.47 8.19
N ARG A 198 6.17 6.62 8.99
CA ARG A 198 5.25 7.06 10.05
C ARG A 198 5.97 7.64 11.27
N PHE A 199 7.15 7.09 11.59
CA PHE A 199 7.96 7.49 12.75
C PHE A 199 9.20 8.31 12.35
N HIS A 200 9.36 8.61 11.06
CA HIS A 200 10.48 9.36 10.50
C HIS A 200 11.85 8.78 10.89
N VAL A 201 12.00 7.44 10.89
CA VAL A 201 13.20 6.78 11.42
C VAL A 201 14.44 7.17 10.62
N THR A 202 14.39 7.06 9.30
CA THR A 202 15.47 7.45 8.38
C THR A 202 15.78 8.95 8.48
N ASP A 203 14.76 9.80 8.55
CA ASP A 203 14.97 11.25 8.66
C ASP A 203 15.67 11.62 9.97
N ARG A 204 15.28 10.99 11.07
CA ARG A 204 15.95 11.16 12.37
C ARG A 204 17.40 10.70 12.33
N ARG A 205 17.69 9.56 11.70
CA ARG A 205 19.07 9.07 11.51
C ARG A 205 19.91 10.03 10.68
N LEU A 206 19.37 10.54 9.57
CA LEU A 206 20.05 11.52 8.70
C LEU A 206 20.37 12.84 9.43
N LEU A 207 19.55 13.22 10.42
CA LEU A 207 19.76 14.39 11.26
C LEU A 207 20.62 14.13 12.50
N GLY A 208 21.09 12.89 12.73
CA GLY A 208 21.88 12.52 13.91
C GLY A 208 21.07 12.43 15.21
N LEU A 209 19.75 12.21 15.11
CA LEU A 209 18.79 12.19 16.22
C LEU A 209 18.26 10.77 16.53
N GLY A 210 18.97 9.74 16.04
CA GLY A 210 18.61 8.33 16.12
C GLY A 210 19.75 7.48 16.62
#